data_AF-A0A8C2VRC1-F1
#
_entry.id   AF-A0A8C2VRC1-F1
#
_cell.length_a   1.000
_cell.length_b   1.000
_cell.length_c   1.000
_cell.angle_alpha   90.00
_cell.angle_beta   90.00
_cell.angle_gamma   90.00
#
_symmetry.space_group_name_H-M   'P 1'
#
loop_
_entity.id
_entity.type
_entity.pdbx_description
1 polymer ?
#
loop_
_entity_poly.entity_id
_entity_poly.type
_entity_poly.pdbx_seq_one_letter_code
_entity_poly.pdbx_strand_id
1 'polypeptide(L)'
;LLGSGTAGWALWFFKNDRSRAWHDNLQLVTKFDTVEDFWAIYSHIKLASKLSPGCDYALFKDGIEPMWEDSRNKRGGRWLISLAKQQRHSELDRLWLETLLCLI
;
A
#
# COMPACT_ATOMS: atom_id res chain seq x y z
N LEU A 1 19.89 -17.05 -19.81
CA LEU A 1 18.42 -16.86 -19.71
C LEU A 1 18.10 -16.42 -18.28
N LEU A 2 18.49 -15.20 -17.92
CA LEU A 2 18.12 -14.59 -16.64
C LEU A 2 17.09 -13.54 -16.99
N GLY A 3 15.82 -13.88 -16.82
CA GLY A 3 14.76 -12.89 -16.93
C GLY A 3 14.98 -11.88 -15.83
N SER A 4 15.41 -10.67 -16.19
CA SER A 4 15.22 -9.49 -15.36
C SER A 4 13.73 -9.18 -15.34
N GLY A 5 12.94 -10.04 -14.69
CA GLY A 5 11.53 -9.78 -14.44
C GLY A 5 11.45 -8.59 -13.50
N THR A 6 10.76 -7.55 -13.92
CA THR A 6 10.35 -6.45 -13.04
C THR A 6 9.78 -7.06 -11.76
N ALA A 7 10.33 -6.70 -10.61
CA ALA A 7 9.81 -7.21 -9.33
C ALA A 7 8.34 -6.79 -9.22
N GLY A 8 7.44 -7.78 -9.13
CA GLY A 8 6.01 -7.53 -8.97
C GLY A 8 5.70 -6.74 -7.70
N TRP A 9 4.46 -6.30 -7.58
CA TRP A 9 3.97 -5.50 -6.45
C TRP A 9 3.00 -6.32 -5.61
N ALA A 10 2.98 -6.04 -4.31
CA ALA A 10 2.07 -6.61 -3.33
C ALA A 10 1.26 -5.48 -2.68
N LEU A 11 -0.06 -5.54 -2.81
CA LEU A 11 -0.98 -4.65 -2.12
C LEU A 11 -1.39 -5.29 -0.79
N TRP A 12 -1.22 -4.54 0.29
CA TRP A 12 -1.54 -4.94 1.65
C TRP A 12 -2.62 -4.03 2.22
N PHE A 13 -3.43 -4.60 3.11
CA PHE A 13 -4.43 -3.90 3.89
C PHE A 13 -4.16 -4.12 5.37
N PHE A 14 -4.19 -3.03 6.13
CA PHE A 14 -4.10 -3.07 7.58
C PHE A 14 -5.44 -2.60 8.16
N LYS A 15 -5.92 -3.29 9.19
CA LYS A 15 -7.06 -2.85 10.00
C LYS A 15 -6.68 -2.92 11.48
N ASN A 16 -6.65 -1.78 12.15
CA ASN A 16 -6.31 -1.71 13.55
C ASN A 16 -7.37 -2.39 14.44
N ASP A 17 -7.14 -3.66 14.77
CA ASP A 17 -7.82 -4.36 15.84
C ASP A 17 -6.92 -4.38 17.08
N ARG A 18 -7.30 -3.61 18.09
CA ARG A 18 -6.52 -3.44 19.32
C ARG A 18 -6.44 -4.72 20.18
N SER A 19 -7.24 -5.74 19.87
CA SER A 19 -7.18 -7.03 20.55
C SER A 19 -6.11 -7.98 19.98
N ARG A 20 -5.53 -7.63 18.82
CA ARG A 20 -4.56 -8.46 18.09
C ARG A 20 -3.20 -7.78 18.05
N ALA A 21 -2.14 -8.58 17.84
CA ALA A 21 -0.82 -8.01 17.58
C ALA A 21 -0.84 -7.23 16.25
N TRP A 22 0.04 -6.23 16.14
CA TRP A 22 0.07 -5.36 14.94
C TRP A 22 0.29 -6.16 13.65
N HIS A 23 1.19 -7.14 13.67
CA HIS A 23 1.48 -7.99 12.50
C HIS A 23 0.26 -8.80 12.05
N ASP A 24 -0.57 -9.26 12.99
CA ASP A 24 -1.78 -10.04 12.69
C ASP A 24 -2.87 -9.21 12.01
N ASN A 25 -2.80 -7.89 12.15
CA ASN A 25 -3.73 -6.93 11.54
C ASN A 25 -3.37 -6.57 10.11
N LEU A 26 -2.18 -6.98 9.65
CA LEU A 26 -1.69 -6.76 8.30
C LEU A 26 -2.03 -7.97 7.42
N GLN A 27 -2.67 -7.72 6.29
CA GLN A 27 -3.12 -8.77 5.37
C GLN A 27 -2.67 -8.47 3.94
N LEU A 28 -2.08 -9.47 3.28
CA LEU A 28 -1.84 -9.41 1.85
C LEU A 28 -3.20 -9.47 1.14
N VAL A 29 -3.49 -8.47 0.32
CA VAL A 29 -4.72 -8.42 -0.49
C VAL A 29 -4.51 -9.17 -1.79
N THR A 30 -3.47 -8.79 -2.54
CA THR A 30 -3.16 -9.36 -3.84
C THR A 30 -1.74 -9.00 -4.28
N LYS A 31 -1.25 -9.67 -5.33
CA LYS A 31 -0.01 -9.36 -6.02
C LYS A 31 -0.29 -9.14 -7.51
N PHE A 32 0.50 -8.30 -8.16
CA PHE A 32 0.39 -8.02 -9.59
C PHE A 32 1.73 -7.58 -10.17
N ASP A 33 1.93 -7.81 -11.46
CA ASP A 33 3.14 -7.41 -12.18
C ASP A 33 2.84 -6.79 -13.56
N THR A 34 1.57 -6.56 -13.88
CA THR A 34 1.12 -5.89 -15.11
C THR A 34 0.34 -4.61 -14.81
N VAL A 35 0.25 -3.72 -15.81
CA VAL A 35 -0.52 -2.47 -15.72
C VAL A 35 -2.02 -2.76 -15.72
N GLU A 36 -2.44 -3.76 -16.49
CA GLU A 36 -3.83 -4.22 -16.58
C GLU A 36 -4.32 -4.73 -15.23
N ASP A 37 -3.52 -5.57 -14.55
CA ASP A 37 -3.85 -6.07 -13.22
C ASP A 37 -3.90 -4.93 -12.19
N PHE A 38 -2.96 -3.97 -12.26
CA PHE A 38 -2.99 -2.80 -11.40
C PHE A 38 -4.34 -2.06 -11.51
N TRP A 39 -4.77 -1.73 -12.73
CA TRP A 39 -6.03 -1.00 -12.93
C TRP A 39 -7.26 -1.85 -12.59
N ALA A 40 -7.21 -3.16 -12.84
CA ALA A 40 -8.25 -4.09 -12.42
C ALA A 40 -8.38 -4.10 -10.88
N ILE A 41 -7.27 -4.15 -10.15
CA ILE A 41 -7.27 -4.11 -8.68
C ILE A 41 -7.75 -2.75 -8.18
N TYR A 42 -7.18 -1.66 -8.68
CA TYR A 42 -7.49 -0.31 -8.23
C TYR A 42 -8.98 0.04 -8.41
N SER A 43 -9.60 -0.43 -9.50
CA SER A 43 -11.03 -0.21 -9.76
C SER A 43 -11.97 -1.02 -8.86
N HIS A 44 -11.49 -2.11 -8.25
CA HIS A 44 -12.32 -3.01 -7.41
C HIS A 44 -12.10 -2.84 -5.90
N ILE A 45 -11.05 -2.14 -5.48
CA ILE A 45 -10.82 -1.83 -4.06
C ILE A 45 -11.54 -0.55 -3.64
N LYS A 46 -11.79 -0.40 -2.33
CA LYS A 46 -12.28 0.87 -1.78
C LYS A 46 -11.23 1.95 -1.95
N LEU A 47 -11.66 3.16 -2.33
CA LEU A 47 -10.82 4.36 -2.31
C LEU A 47 -10.23 4.62 -0.91
N ALA A 48 -9.01 5.17 -0.86
CA ALA A 48 -8.30 5.44 0.40
C ALA A 48 -9.08 6.38 1.33
N SER A 49 -9.75 7.39 0.79
CA SER A 49 -10.59 8.32 1.54
C SER A 49 -11.81 7.66 2.20
N LYS A 50 -12.25 6.51 1.66
CA LYS A 50 -13.42 5.74 2.11
C LYS A 50 -13.06 4.62 3.09
N LEU A 51 -11.78 4.42 3.39
CA LEU A 51 -11.36 3.52 4.46
C LEU A 51 -11.86 4.03 5.82
N SER A 52 -12.26 3.10 6.68
CA SER A 52 -12.57 3.39 8.07
C SER A 52 -11.33 3.94 8.80
N PRO A 53 -11.49 4.81 9.81
CA PRO A 53 -10.36 5.26 10.62
C PRO A 53 -9.58 4.09 11.22
N GLY A 54 -8.25 4.15 11.14
CA GLY A 54 -7.37 3.07 11.61
C GLY A 54 -7.16 1.94 10.60
N CYS A 55 -7.60 2.11 9.36
CA CYS A 55 -7.24 1.22 8.25
C CYS A 55 -6.25 1.88 7.30
N ASP A 56 -5.31 1.10 6.77
CA ASP A 56 -4.28 1.56 5.84
C ASP A 56 -4.22 0.63 4.61
N TYR A 57 -3.80 1.21 3.48
CA TYR A 57 -3.23 0.43 2.38
C TYR A 57 -1.72 0.63 2.35
N ALA A 58 -1.02 -0.39 1.88
CA ALA A 58 0.41 -0.32 1.59
C ALA A 58 0.72 -1.06 0.28
N LEU A 59 1.48 -0.43 -0.61
CA LEU A 59 2.00 -1.07 -1.82
C LEU A 59 3.51 -1.22 -1.69
N PHE A 60 4.00 -2.45 -1.74
CA PHE A 60 5.44 -2.77 -1.62
C PHE A 60 5.85 -3.71 -2.76
N LYS A 61 7.14 -3.73 -3.10
CA LYS A 61 7.66 -4.76 -4.01
C LYS A 61 7.44 -6.14 -3.40
N ASP A 62 7.16 -7.13 -4.24
CA ASP A 62 6.97 -8.51 -3.79
C ASP A 62 8.19 -9.01 -3.01
N GLY A 63 7.93 -9.71 -1.92
CA GLY A 63 8.94 -10.15 -0.96
C GLY A 63 9.42 -9.08 0.02
N ILE A 64 8.84 -7.88 0.02
CA ILE A 64 9.07 -6.84 1.04
C ILE A 64 7.80 -6.64 1.85
N GLU A 65 7.86 -6.92 3.15
CA GLU A 65 6.73 -6.70 4.05
C GLU A 65 6.63 -5.21 4.43
N PRO A 66 5.42 -4.63 4.54
CA PRO A 66 5.22 -3.22 4.88
C PRO A 66 5.40 -2.96 6.39
N MET A 67 6.52 -3.41 6.95
CA MET A 67 6.87 -3.28 8.36
C MET A 67 8.33 -2.84 8.52
N TRP A 68 8.65 -2.21 9.65
CA TRP A 68 9.97 -1.61 9.88
C TRP A 68 11.03 -2.69 10.18
N GLU A 69 10.61 -3.87 10.61
CA GLU A 69 11.46 -5.03 10.91
C GLU A 69 12.02 -5.69 9.64
N ASP A 70 11.34 -5.54 8.50
CA ASP A 70 11.78 -6.11 7.22
C ASP A 70 13.22 -5.65 6.91
N SER A 71 14.06 -6.60 6.52
CA SER A 71 15.48 -6.37 6.23
C SER A 71 15.74 -5.24 5.23
N ARG A 72 14.79 -4.99 4.31
CA ARG A 72 14.81 -3.95 3.28
C ARG A 72 14.34 -2.60 3.79
N ASN A 73 13.60 -2.55 4.91
CA ASN A 73 13.04 -1.33 5.50
C ASN A 73 13.81 -0.86 6.74
N LYS A 74 14.39 -1.77 7.54
CA LYS A 74 14.97 -1.49 8.88
C LYS A 74 16.10 -0.47 8.93
N ARG A 75 16.70 -0.11 7.79
CA ARG A 75 17.75 0.92 7.65
C ARG A 75 17.31 2.08 6.75
N GLY A 76 16.03 2.15 6.41
CA GLY A 76 15.46 3.14 5.52
C GLY A 76 14.78 4.28 6.25
N GLY A 77 13.83 4.90 5.56
CA GLY A 77 12.98 5.96 6.07
C GLY A 77 11.76 6.14 5.16
N ARG A 78 10.97 7.19 5.41
CA ARG A 78 9.82 7.54 4.57
C ARG A 78 9.73 9.04 4.37
N TRP A 79 9.31 9.44 3.18
CA TRP A 79 8.75 10.78 2.96
C TRP A 79 7.31 10.77 3.44
N LEU A 80 6.94 11.77 4.26
CA LEU A 80 5.63 11.81 4.89
C LEU A 80 4.89 13.09 4.48
N ILE A 81 3.75 12.92 3.82
CA ILE A 81 2.79 13.99 3.54
C ILE A 81 1.63 13.83 4.53
N SER A 82 1.37 14.86 5.33
CA SER A 82 0.25 14.89 6.28
C SER A 82 -0.87 15.75 5.73
N LEU A 83 -2.08 15.19 5.67
CA LEU A 83 -3.28 15.91 5.23
C LEU A 83 -4.11 16.35 6.43
N ALA A 84 -4.63 17.58 6.36
CA ALA A 84 -5.65 18.02 7.30
C ALA A 84 -6.98 17.29 7.05
N LYS A 85 -7.83 17.15 8.07
CA LYS A 85 -9.07 16.36 7.99
C LYS A 85 -9.96 16.76 6.81
N GLN A 86 -10.08 18.06 6.55
CA GLN A 86 -10.88 18.61 5.44
C GLN A 86 -10.35 18.24 4.06
N GLN A 87 -9.04 17.97 3.92
CA GLN A 87 -8.41 17.57 2.67
C GLN A 87 -8.60 16.08 2.35
N ARG A 88 -9.10 15.27 3.30
CA ARG A 88 -9.26 13.82 3.10
C ARG A 88 -10.13 13.49 1.89
N HIS A 89 -11.19 14.24 1.66
CA HIS A 89 -12.14 13.96 0.58
C HIS A 89 -11.74 14.59 -0.76
N SER A 90 -10.87 15.60 -0.77
CA SER A 90 -10.44 16.28 -2.00
C SER A 90 -9.08 15.81 -2.50
N GLU A 91 -8.13 15.52 -1.60
CA GLU A 91 -6.72 15.27 -1.97
C GLU A 91 -6.29 13.81 -1.82
N LEU A 92 -6.81 13.07 -0.83
CA LEU A 92 -6.21 11.79 -0.44
C LEU A 92 -6.24 10.75 -1.57
N ASP A 93 -7.36 10.63 -2.29
CA ASP A 93 -7.48 9.65 -3.36
C ASP A 93 -6.57 9.99 -4.56
N ARG A 94 -6.45 11.29 -4.89
CA ARG A 94 -5.54 11.77 -5.93
C ARG A 94 -4.08 11.52 -5.57
N LEU A 95 -3.66 11.93 -4.38
CA LEU A 95 -2.29 11.76 -3.92
C LEU A 95 -1.92 10.29 -3.76
N TRP A 96 -2.86 9.45 -3.32
CA TRP A 96 -2.65 8.02 -3.24
C TRP A 96 -2.45 7.42 -4.64
N LEU A 97 -3.33 7.72 -5.59
CA LEU A 97 -3.17 7.25 -6.98
C LEU A 97 -1.86 7.73 -7.60
N GLU A 98 -1.52 9.02 -7.48
CA GLU A 98 -0.25 9.56 -7.97
C GLU A 98 0.96 8.84 -7.34
N THR A 99 0.90 8.56 -6.03
CA THR A 99 1.95 7.79 -5.35
C THR A 99 2.08 6.38 -5.93
N LEU A 100 0.96 5.69 -6.17
CA LEU A 100 0.97 4.35 -6.78
C LEU A 100 1.58 4.39 -8.20
N LEU A 101 1.18 5.37 -9.01
CA LEU A 101 1.70 5.56 -10.38
C LEU A 101 3.19 5.94 -10.42
N CYS A 102 3.72 6.59 -9.38
CA CYS A 102 5.15 6.84 -9.26
C CYS A 102 5.96 5.59 -8.87
N LEU A 103 5.31 4.60 -8.27
CA LEU A 103 5.96 3.38 -7.81
C LEU A 103 6.01 2.33 -8.93
N ILE A 104 4.85 2.03 -9.54
CA ILE A 104 4.67 0.96 -10.54
C ILE A 104 5.31 1.30 -11.89
#